data_AF-A0A511MCZ8-F1
#
_entry.id   AF-A0A511MCZ8-F1
#
_cell.length_a   1.000
_cell.length_b   1.000
_cell.length_c   1.000
_cell.angle_alpha   90.00
_cell.angle_beta   90.00
_cell.angle_gamma   90.00
#
_symmetry.space_group_name_H-M   'P 1'
#
loop_
_entity.id
_entity.type
_entity.pdbx_description
1 polymer ?
#
loop_
_entity_poly.entity_id
_entity_poly.type
_entity_poly.pdbx_seq_one_letter_code
_entity_poly.pdbx_strand_id
1 'polypeptide(L)'
;MNSLQKREQSTVTFHPLEYVRDQYADALQLLAAHGYDACITDTGGGCLAIEVGPIANSQLLITDPEGPLCDMRKDQTGWAIGFYGEDNGLILYVITDKKTAKSLLELLAAAIRTAQLAVD
;
A
#
# COMPACT_ATOMS: atom_id res chain seq x y z
N MET A 1 -33.53 -5.68 45.16
CA MET A 1 -32.26 -6.28 44.74
C MET A 1 -32.53 -7.17 43.54
N ASN A 2 -32.10 -6.76 42.34
CA ASN A 2 -31.63 -7.64 41.28
C ASN A 2 -31.11 -6.77 40.13
N SER A 3 -29.80 -6.55 40.17
CA SER A 3 -29.02 -5.85 39.16
C SER A 3 -28.88 -6.76 37.94
N LEU A 4 -29.70 -6.53 36.91
CA LEU A 4 -29.46 -7.08 35.58
C LEU A 4 -28.31 -6.27 34.96
N GLN A 5 -27.08 -6.75 35.15
CA GLN A 5 -25.91 -6.26 34.44
C GLN A 5 -26.13 -6.46 32.94
N LYS A 6 -26.30 -5.35 32.21
CA LYS A 6 -26.16 -5.30 30.76
C LYS A 6 -24.75 -5.78 30.42
N ARG A 7 -24.64 -6.98 29.83
CA ARG A 7 -23.43 -7.37 29.11
C ARG A 7 -23.44 -6.59 27.80
N GLU A 8 -22.74 -5.46 27.78
CA GLU A 8 -22.37 -4.79 26.54
C GLU A 8 -21.45 -5.74 25.78
N GLN A 9 -22.00 -6.37 24.74
CA GLN A 9 -21.21 -7.07 23.74
C GLN A 9 -20.48 -5.98 22.94
N SER A 10 -19.24 -5.68 23.32
CA SER A 10 -18.34 -4.88 22.50
C SER A 10 -18.24 -5.53 21.13
N THR A 11 -18.89 -4.95 20.14
CA THR A 11 -18.81 -5.38 18.75
C THR A 11 -17.39 -5.08 18.31
N VAL A 12 -16.53 -6.10 18.24
CA VAL A 12 -15.21 -5.99 17.63
C VAL A 12 -15.48 -5.66 16.16
N THR A 13 -15.38 -4.38 15.81
CA THR A 13 -15.48 -3.95 14.43
C THR A 13 -14.19 -4.37 13.77
N PHE A 14 -14.24 -5.42 12.94
CA PHE A 14 -13.12 -5.79 12.10
C PHE A 14 -12.90 -4.65 11.12
N HIS A 15 -11.79 -3.93 11.25
CA HIS A 15 -11.39 -2.90 10.30
C HIS A 15 -10.56 -3.57 9.20
N PRO A 16 -11.09 -3.75 7.97
CA PRO A 16 -10.37 -4.46 6.91
C PRO A 16 -8.99 -3.85 6.64
N LEU A 17 -8.87 -2.53 6.75
CA LEU A 17 -7.62 -1.80 6.57
C LEU A 17 -6.58 -2.10 7.67
N GLU A 18 -7.00 -2.27 8.93
CA GLU A 18 -6.06 -2.62 10.00
C GLU A 18 -5.51 -4.04 9.81
N TYR A 19 -6.38 -4.98 9.43
CA TYR A 19 -5.97 -6.34 9.10
C TYR A 19 -4.95 -6.36 7.96
N VAL A 20 -5.24 -5.67 6.86
CA VAL A 20 -4.32 -5.56 5.71
C VAL A 20 -3.04 -4.85 6.11
N ARG A 21 -3.10 -3.78 6.92
CA ARG A 21 -1.91 -3.09 7.42
C ARG A 21 -0.99 -4.04 8.17
N ASP A 22 -1.55 -4.91 9.01
CA ASP A 22 -0.77 -5.89 9.75
C ASP A 22 -0.17 -6.97 8.82
N GLN A 23 -0.88 -7.35 7.75
CA GLN A 23 -0.38 -8.26 6.71
C GLN A 23 0.82 -7.68 5.95
N TYR A 24 0.87 -6.35 5.77
CA TYR A 24 1.89 -5.64 5.01
C TYR A 24 2.87 -4.84 5.90
N ALA A 25 2.91 -5.14 7.20
CA ALA A 25 3.71 -4.40 8.17
C ALA A 25 5.22 -4.41 7.86
N ASP A 26 5.75 -5.49 7.28
CA ASP A 26 7.15 -5.59 6.88
C ASP A 26 7.52 -4.59 5.78
N ALA A 27 6.66 -4.46 4.76
CA ALA A 27 6.81 -3.51 3.68
C ALA A 27 6.69 -2.07 4.20
N LEU A 28 5.68 -1.77 5.01
CA LEU A 28 5.46 -0.44 5.60
C LEU A 28 6.63 -0.02 6.50
N GLN A 29 7.11 -0.91 7.36
CA GLN A 29 8.26 -0.63 8.22
C GLN A 29 9.53 -0.40 7.39
N LEU A 30 9.75 -1.18 6.33
CA LEU A 30 10.91 -1.01 5.47
C LEU A 30 10.86 0.33 4.71
N LEU A 31 9.69 0.73 4.20
CA LEU A 31 9.47 2.02 3.56
C LEU A 31 9.74 3.18 4.54
N ALA A 32 9.15 3.12 5.74
CA ALA A 32 9.37 4.11 6.79
C ALA A 32 10.85 4.23 7.19
N ALA A 33 11.56 3.10 7.30
CA ALA A 33 13.00 3.07 7.59
C ALA A 33 13.85 3.75 6.50
N HIS A 34 13.32 3.92 5.29
CA HIS A 34 13.95 4.64 4.18
C HIS A 34 13.36 6.04 3.95
N GLY A 35 12.55 6.54 4.90
CA GLY A 35 12.02 7.90 4.88
C GLY A 35 10.77 8.08 4.02
N TYR A 36 10.14 7.00 3.56
CA TYR A 36 8.86 7.07 2.85
C TYR A 36 7.72 7.06 3.87
N ASP A 37 6.84 8.06 3.79
CA ASP A 37 5.55 8.04 4.48
C ASP A 37 4.58 7.18 3.69
N ALA A 38 4.16 6.04 4.25
CA ALA A 38 3.38 5.03 3.54
C ALA A 38 2.25 4.48 4.41
N CYS A 39 1.06 4.32 3.84
CA CYS A 39 -0.11 3.80 4.52
C CYS A 39 -0.94 2.88 3.62
N ILE A 40 -1.74 1.99 4.22
CA ILE A 40 -2.75 1.25 3.46
C ILE A 40 -3.93 2.19 3.19
N THR A 41 -4.39 2.19 1.94
CA THR A 41 -5.54 2.95 1.48
C THR A 41 -6.51 2.06 0.69
N ASP A 42 -7.76 2.49 0.60
CA ASP A 42 -8.76 1.94 -0.33
C ASP A 42 -9.03 2.99 -1.39
N THR A 43 -8.67 2.69 -2.63
CA THR A 43 -8.88 3.60 -3.77
C THR A 43 -10.33 3.60 -4.28
N GLY A 44 -11.21 2.83 -3.61
CA GLY A 44 -12.64 2.72 -3.86
C GLY A 44 -13.03 1.31 -4.26
N GLY A 45 -14.17 0.83 -3.77
CA GLY A 45 -14.71 -0.48 -4.13
C GLY A 45 -13.93 -1.67 -3.56
N GLY A 46 -13.11 -1.46 -2.51
CA GLY A 46 -12.24 -2.49 -1.93
C GLY A 46 -10.92 -2.64 -2.67
N CYS A 47 -10.52 -1.64 -3.46
CA CYS A 47 -9.27 -1.64 -4.20
C CYS A 47 -8.12 -1.15 -3.31
N LEU A 48 -7.58 -2.07 -2.53
CA LEU A 48 -6.49 -1.83 -1.58
C LEU A 48 -5.16 -1.51 -2.27
N ALA A 49 -4.43 -0.53 -1.73
CA ALA A 49 -3.09 -0.16 -2.15
C ALA A 49 -2.26 0.28 -0.93
N ILE A 50 -0.93 0.29 -1.06
CA ILE A 50 -0.09 1.14 -0.22
C ILE A 50 0.06 2.47 -0.95
N GLU A 51 -0.44 3.54 -0.35
CA GLU A 51 -0.19 4.90 -0.80
C GLU A 51 1.11 5.38 -0.16
N VAL A 52 1.99 5.96 -0.98
CA VAL A 52 3.19 6.63 -0.51
C VAL A 52 3.00 8.12 -0.73
N GLY A 53 3.33 8.91 0.29
CA GLY A 53 3.25 10.37 0.26
C GLY A 53 3.90 10.97 -0.98
N PRO A 54 3.48 12.16 -1.41
CA PRO A 54 3.79 12.67 -2.74
C PRO A 54 5.30 12.78 -2.95
N ILE A 55 5.78 12.16 -4.04
CA ILE A 55 7.17 12.23 -4.48
C ILE A 55 7.18 13.10 -5.74
N ALA A 56 7.84 14.28 -5.67
CA ALA A 56 7.91 15.22 -6.79
C ALA A 56 6.53 15.56 -7.40
N ASN A 57 5.56 15.92 -6.54
CA ASN A 57 4.15 16.23 -6.89
C ASN A 57 3.37 15.07 -7.54
N SER A 58 3.91 13.85 -7.56
CA SER A 58 3.22 12.67 -8.07
C SER A 58 2.64 11.85 -6.92
N GLN A 59 1.42 11.34 -7.11
CA GLN A 59 0.85 10.31 -6.24
C GLN A 59 1.44 8.95 -6.59
N LEU A 60 1.74 8.13 -5.59
CA LEU A 60 2.34 6.82 -5.79
C LEU A 60 1.48 5.76 -5.10
N LEU A 61 1.04 4.78 -5.89
CA LEU A 61 0.29 3.62 -5.40
C LEU A 61 1.08 2.35 -5.66
N ILE A 62 1.23 1.55 -4.61
CA ILE A 62 1.87 0.23 -4.64
C ILE A 62 0.78 -0.83 -4.49
N THR A 63 0.77 -1.79 -5.41
CA THR A 63 -0.29 -2.80 -5.56
C THR A 63 0.31 -4.18 -5.89
N ASP A 64 -0.54 -5.17 -6.13
CA ASP A 64 -0.14 -6.44 -6.73
C ASP A 64 -0.04 -6.29 -8.26
N PRO A 65 0.83 -7.03 -8.96
CA PRO A 65 0.85 -7.05 -10.43
C PRO A 65 -0.50 -7.37 -11.08
N GLU A 66 -1.33 -8.20 -10.42
CA GLU A 66 -2.63 -8.63 -10.93
C GLU A 66 -3.78 -7.69 -10.53
N GLY A 67 -3.50 -6.62 -9.78
CA GLY A 67 -4.51 -5.65 -9.37
C GLY A 67 -4.30 -5.12 -7.95
N PRO A 68 -5.38 -4.82 -7.20
CA PRO A 68 -5.27 -4.37 -5.81
C PRO A 68 -4.45 -5.32 -4.93
N LEU A 69 -3.98 -4.82 -3.79
CA LEU A 69 -3.35 -5.67 -2.78
C LEU A 69 -4.31 -6.77 -2.34
N CYS A 70 -3.80 -8.00 -2.26
CA CYS A 70 -4.52 -9.10 -1.65
C CYS A 70 -4.74 -8.82 -0.16
N ASP A 71 -5.90 -9.21 0.37
CA ASP A 71 -6.15 -9.13 1.81
C ASP A 71 -5.11 -9.92 2.62
N MET A 72 -4.63 -11.03 2.07
CA MET A 72 -3.61 -11.89 2.67
C MET A 72 -2.27 -11.74 1.94
N ARG A 73 -1.23 -11.33 2.68
CA ARG A 73 0.13 -11.10 2.16
C ARG A 73 0.72 -12.30 1.40
N LYS A 74 0.44 -13.51 1.87
CA LYS A 74 0.95 -14.76 1.30
C LYS A 74 0.46 -15.04 -0.14
N ASP A 75 -0.68 -14.47 -0.51
CA ASP A 75 -1.31 -14.72 -1.80
C ASP A 75 -0.85 -13.71 -2.87
N GLN A 76 -0.19 -12.63 -2.44
CA GLN A 76 0.43 -11.65 -3.34
C GLN A 76 1.34 -12.34 -4.36
N THR A 77 1.29 -11.93 -5.61
CA THR A 77 2.08 -12.46 -6.73
C THR A 77 3.39 -11.71 -6.96
N GLY A 78 3.46 -10.44 -6.53
CA GLY A 78 4.64 -9.61 -6.66
C GLY A 78 4.38 -8.17 -6.22
N TRP A 79 5.07 -7.20 -6.81
CA TRP A 79 4.80 -5.78 -6.57
C TRP A 79 4.59 -5.02 -7.86
N ALA A 80 3.62 -4.12 -7.85
CA ALA A 80 3.42 -3.11 -8.87
C ALA A 80 3.51 -1.72 -8.25
N ILE A 81 4.08 -0.76 -8.97
CA ILE A 81 4.16 0.65 -8.56
C ILE A 81 3.66 1.51 -9.71
N GLY A 82 2.60 2.28 -9.44
CA GLY A 82 2.08 3.31 -10.33
C GLY A 82 2.43 4.71 -9.82
N PHE A 83 2.97 5.54 -10.70
CA PHE A 83 3.14 6.98 -10.50
C PHE A 83 2.06 7.72 -11.27
N TYR A 84 1.36 8.62 -10.59
CA TYR A 84 0.27 9.41 -11.15
C TYR A 84 0.59 10.88 -11.02
N GLY A 85 0.37 11.64 -12.09
CA GLY A 85 0.50 13.10 -12.10
C GLY A 85 -0.66 13.79 -11.38
N GLU A 86 -0.61 15.12 -11.34
CA GLU A 86 -1.65 15.96 -10.70
C GLU A 86 -3.04 15.80 -11.35
N ASP A 87 -3.10 15.39 -12.61
CA ASP A 87 -4.34 15.10 -13.35
C ASP A 87 -4.83 13.66 -13.17
N ASN A 88 -4.21 12.90 -12.25
CA ASN A 88 -4.37 11.45 -12.07
C ASN A 88 -3.95 10.62 -13.30
N GLY A 89 -3.23 11.21 -14.25
CA GLY A 89 -2.67 10.51 -15.40
C GLY A 89 -1.51 9.59 -14.98
N LEU A 90 -1.51 8.35 -15.45
CA LEU A 90 -0.44 7.40 -15.21
C LEU A 90 0.84 7.85 -15.95
N ILE A 91 1.89 8.15 -15.18
CA ILE A 91 3.22 8.54 -15.68
C ILE A 91 4.10 7.31 -15.90
N LEU A 92 4.14 6.42 -14.91
CA LEU A 92 5.00 5.25 -14.91
C LEU A 92 4.31 4.09 -14.20
N TYR A 93 4.45 2.89 -14.77
CA TYR A 93 4.02 1.65 -14.14
C TYR A 93 5.15 0.62 -14.24
N VAL A 94 5.58 0.09 -13.10
CA VAL A 94 6.63 -0.94 -13.06
C VAL A 94 6.19 -2.09 -12.18
N ILE A 95 6.62 -3.31 -12.53
CA ILE A 95 6.25 -4.54 -11.82
C ILE A 95 7.46 -5.43 -11.55
N THR A 96 7.31 -6.31 -10.56
CA THR A 96 8.20 -7.45 -10.30
C THR A 96 7.39 -8.62 -9.76
N ASP A 97 7.80 -9.85 -10.04
CA ASP A 97 7.26 -11.11 -9.49
C ASP A 97 7.87 -11.46 -8.13
N LYS A 98 8.83 -10.67 -7.65
CA LYS A 98 9.46 -10.86 -6.34
C LYS A 98 8.56 -10.31 -5.24
N LYS A 99 8.27 -11.14 -4.24
CA LYS A 99 7.29 -10.85 -3.17
C LYS A 99 7.91 -10.28 -1.89
N THR A 100 9.22 -10.03 -1.84
CA THR A 100 9.85 -9.55 -0.60
C THR A 100 9.65 -8.04 -0.42
N ALA A 101 9.63 -7.54 0.82
CA ALA A 101 9.68 -6.10 1.05
C ALA A 101 10.94 -5.46 0.45
N LYS A 102 12.08 -6.15 0.49
CA LYS A 102 13.33 -5.67 -0.13
C LYS A 102 13.20 -5.45 -1.64
N SER A 103 12.56 -6.38 -2.35
CA SER A 103 12.31 -6.21 -3.80
C SER A 103 11.35 -5.07 -4.10
N LEU A 104 10.39 -4.76 -3.21
CA LEU A 104 9.58 -3.55 -3.33
C LEU A 104 10.44 -2.29 -3.27
N LEU A 105 11.33 -2.20 -2.28
CA LEU A 105 12.20 -1.04 -2.11
C LEU A 105 13.14 -0.87 -3.32
N GLU A 106 13.71 -1.98 -3.82
CA GLU A 106 14.55 -1.97 -5.03
C GLU A 106 13.76 -1.49 -6.26
N LEU A 107 12.52 -1.96 -6.43
CA LEU A 107 11.62 -1.55 -7.51
C LEU A 107 11.26 -0.06 -7.39
N LEU A 108 10.92 0.41 -6.19
CA LEU A 108 10.60 1.82 -5.91
C LEU A 108 11.78 2.73 -6.24
N ALA A 109 12.99 2.38 -5.77
CA ALA A 109 14.18 3.15 -6.05
C ALA A 109 14.48 3.22 -7.56
N ALA A 110 14.24 2.12 -8.30
CA ALA A 110 14.37 2.13 -9.75
C ALA A 110 13.31 3.02 -10.42
N ALA A 111 12.05 2.92 -9.99
CA ALA A 111 10.94 3.69 -10.52
C ALA A 111 11.15 5.20 -10.34
N ILE A 112 11.58 5.65 -9.15
CA ILE A 112 11.86 7.07 -8.87
C ILE A 112 12.95 7.60 -9.81
N ARG A 113 14.04 6.84 -10.00
CA ARG A 113 15.11 7.25 -10.93
C ARG A 113 14.60 7.38 -12.36
N THR A 114 13.76 6.44 -12.81
CA THR A 114 13.16 6.49 -14.15
C THR A 114 12.22 7.68 -14.30
N ALA A 115 11.38 7.95 -13.30
CA ALA A 115 10.44 9.07 -13.33
C ALA A 115 11.17 10.43 -13.35
N GLN A 116 12.24 10.58 -12.57
CA GLN A 116 13.05 11.80 -12.57
C GLN A 116 13.71 12.08 -13.93
N LEU A 117 14.22 11.05 -14.60
CA LEU A 117 14.83 11.18 -15.93
C LEU A 117 13.82 11.53 -17.05
N ALA A 118 12.52 11.35 -16.81
CA ALA A 118 11.48 11.65 -17.79
C ALA A 118 11.00 13.12 -17.75
N VAL A 119 11.43 13.88 -16.73
CA VAL A 119 11.03 15.28 -16.51
C VAL A 119 12.10 16.27 -17.01
N ASP A 120 13.30 15.79 -17.36
CA ASP A 120 14.39 16.55 -17.99
C ASP A 120 14.31 16.51 -19.54
#